data_AF-A0A1E5W6C4-F1
#
_entry.id   AF-A0A1E5W6C4-F1
#
_cell.length_a   1.000
_cell.length_b   1.000
_cell.length_c   1.000
_cell.angle_alpha   90.00
_cell.angle_beta   90.00
_cell.angle_gamma   90.00
#
_symmetry.space_group_name_H-M   'P 1'
#
loop_
_entity.id
_entity.type
_entity.pdbx_description
1 polymer ?
#
loop_
_entity_poly.entity_id
_entity_poly.type
_entity_poly.pdbx_seq_one_letter_code
_entity_poly.pdbx_strand_id
1 'polypeptide(L)' 'MIRQADVPWVQPGLKVILLTIANLVHCFTWRLPDSMTLEQLSMEETFLLAMPRKVPLEAVIEPKACGSLVYM' A
#
# COMPACT_ATOMS: atom_id res chain seq x y z
N MET A 1 7.43 -30.86 4.92
CA MET A 1 6.48 -29.72 4.99
C MET A 1 7.18 -28.58 5.72
N ILE A 2 7.74 -27.62 4.99
CA ILE A 2 8.42 -26.44 5.59
C ILE A 2 7.33 -25.45 5.97
N ARG A 3 7.27 -25.02 7.24
CA ARG A 3 6.42 -23.89 7.60
C ARG A 3 7.08 -22.65 7.02
N GLN A 4 6.34 -21.86 6.24
CA GLN A 4 6.87 -20.65 5.59
C GLN A 4 7.56 -19.66 6.58
N ALA A 5 7.31 -19.81 7.89
CA ALA A 5 7.96 -19.07 8.96
C ALA A 5 9.43 -19.44 9.24
N ASP A 6 9.93 -20.59 8.77
CA ASP A 6 11.29 -21.09 9.09
C ASP A 6 12.39 -20.56 8.14
N VAL A 7 12.02 -19.68 7.22
CA VAL A 7 12.95 -19.07 6.26
C VAL A 7 13.51 -17.76 6.86
N PRO A 8 14.85 -17.59 6.98
CA PRO A 8 15.45 -16.51 7.77
C PRO A 8 15.01 -15.08 7.41
N TRP A 9 14.69 -14.83 6.14
CA TRP A 9 14.30 -13.51 5.65
C TRP A 9 12.80 -13.20 5.75
N VAL A 10 11.95 -14.19 6.02
CA VAL A 10 10.49 -14.00 6.02
C VAL A 10 10.02 -13.14 7.18
N GLN A 11 10.45 -13.42 8.42
CA GLN A 11 10.02 -12.65 9.59
C GLN A 11 10.50 -11.20 9.58
N PRO A 12 11.79 -10.90 9.29
CA PRO A 12 12.25 -9.52 9.17
C PRO A 12 11.57 -8.78 8.01
N GLY A 13 11.46 -9.42 6.84
CA GLY A 13 10.82 -8.82 5.67
C GLY A 13 9.35 -8.47 5.92
N LEU A 14 8.61 -9.37 6.55
CA LEU A 14 7.20 -9.13 6.90
C LEU A 14 7.04 -7.93 7.85
N LYS A 15 7.90 -7.78 8.86
CA LYS A 15 7.86 -6.63 9.78
C LYS A 15 8.10 -5.31 9.05
N VAL A 16 9.08 -5.25 8.14
CA VAL A 16 9.37 -4.04 7.34
C VAL A 16 8.17 -3.69 6.46
N ILE A 17 7.58 -4.67 5.78
CA ILE A 17 6.40 -4.47 4.92
C ILE A 17 5.23 -3.94 5.74
N LEU A 18 4.91 -4.58 6.87
CA LEU A 18 3.80 -4.18 7.73
C LEU A 18 3.98 -2.77 8.30
N LEU A 19 5.18 -2.44 8.80
CA LEU A 19 5.46 -1.11 9.33
C LEU A 19 5.39 -0.03 8.25
N THR A 20 5.91 -0.32 7.06
CA THR A 20 5.85 0.60 5.91
C THR A 20 4.39 0.88 5.52
N ILE A 21 3.56 -0.16 5.41
CA ILE A 21 2.13 -0.02 5.10
C ILE A 21 1.42 0.76 6.21
N ALA A 22 1.69 0.44 7.49
CA ALA A 22 1.09 1.14 8.62
C ALA A 22 1.38 2.65 8.59
N ASN A 23 2.63 3.04 8.32
CA ASN A 23 3.02 4.45 8.21
C ASN A 23 2.32 5.14 7.02
N LEU A 24 2.25 4.48 5.87
CA LEU A 24 1.60 5.01 4.67
C LEU A 24 0.10 5.26 4.88
N VAL A 25 -0.60 4.33 5.53
CA VAL A 25 -2.04 4.47 5.83
C VAL A 25 -2.28 5.48 6.96
N HIS A 26 -1.38 5.53 7.94
CA HIS A 26 -1.50 6.43 9.07
C HIS A 26 -1.24 7.90 8.68
N CYS A 27 -0.18 8.19 7.94
CA CYS A 27 0.28 9.56 7.69
C CYS A 27 -0.39 10.25 6.49
N PHE A 28 -1.05 9.51 5.59
CA PHE A 28 -1.56 10.09 4.33
C PHE A 28 -3.05 9.85 4.15
N THR A 29 -3.75 10.84 3.58
CA THR A 29 -5.06 10.65 2.97
C THR A 29 -4.88 10.21 1.52
N TRP A 30 -5.71 9.27 1.09
CA TRP A 30 -5.63 8.64 -0.22
C TRP A 30 -6.87 9.03 -1.02
N ARG A 31 -6.68 9.45 -2.28
CA ARG A 31 -7.77 9.77 -3.20
C ARG A 31 -7.48 9.23 -4.60
N LEU A 32 -8.54 8.99 -5.36
CA LEU A 32 -8.40 8.66 -6.78
C LEU A 32 -7.95 9.90 -7.59
N PRO A 33 -7.19 9.69 -8.68
CA PRO A 33 -6.86 10.76 -9.61
C PRO A 33 -8.10 11.26 -10.37
N ASP A 34 -8.07 12.53 -10.79
CA ASP A 34 -8.92 13.13 -11.84
C ASP A 34 -10.39 12.71 -11.89
N SER A 35 -11.13 12.96 -10.80
CA SER A 35 -12.58 12.70 -10.68
C SER A 35 -13.00 11.25 -10.99
N MET A 36 -12.06 10.31 -10.98
CA MET A 36 -12.33 8.89 -11.23
C MET A 36 -13.20 8.33 -10.11
N THR A 37 -14.20 7.53 -10.48
CA THR A 37 -15.05 6.80 -9.54
C THR A 37 -14.53 5.39 -9.31
N LEU A 38 -15.01 4.73 -8.25
CA LEU A 38 -14.58 3.37 -7.90
C LEU A 38 -14.93 2.34 -8.98
N GLU A 39 -16.05 2.53 -9.68
CA GLU A 39 -16.53 1.63 -10.73
C GLU A 39 -15.65 1.66 -11.98
N GLN A 40 -14.88 2.73 -12.17
CA GLN A 40 -13.95 2.88 -13.28
C GLN A 40 -12.62 2.14 -13.01
N LEU A 41 -12.40 1.65 -11.78
CA LEU A 41 -11.18 0.93 -11.41
C LEU A 41 -11.20 -0.50 -11.96
N SER A 42 -10.25 -0.82 -12.82
CA SER A 42 -10.09 -2.19 -13.31
C SER A 42 -9.39 -3.05 -12.27
N MET A 43 -10.07 -4.10 -11.82
CA MET A 43 -9.50 -5.13 -10.95
C MET A 43 -9.04 -6.36 -11.73
N GLU A 44 -9.02 -6.32 -13.07
CA GLU A 44 -8.48 -7.42 -13.87
C GLU A 44 -7.00 -7.63 -13.59
N GLU A 45 -6.54 -8.88 -13.64
CA GLU A 45 -5.15 -9.27 -13.41
C GLU A 45 -4.56 -9.90 -14.68
N THR A 46 -3.24 -9.80 -14.83
CA THR A 46 -2.51 -10.53 -15.88
C THR A 46 -2.01 -11.86 -15.30
N PHE A 47 -2.18 -12.95 -16.04
CA PHE A 47 -1.78 -14.28 -15.58
C PHE A 47 -0.25 -14.45 -15.57
N LEU A 48 0.38 -14.17 -14.42
CA LEU A 48 1.82 -14.26 -14.15
C LEU A 48 2.06 -14.71 -12.71
N LEU A 49 3.31 -15.07 -12.35
CA LEU A 49 3.65 -15.58 -11.01
C LEU A 49 3.12 -14.72 -9.85
N ALA A 50 3.16 -13.39 -9.98
CA ALA A 50 2.71 -12.44 -8.96
C ALA A 50 1.30 -11.88 -9.19
N MET A 51 0.60 -12.32 -10.25
CA MET A 51 -0.73 -11.85 -10.65
C MET A 51 -0.91 -10.32 -10.54
N PRO A 52 -0.08 -9.51 -11.23
CA PRO A 52 -0.20 -8.07 -11.16
C PRO A 52 -1.52 -7.60 -11.80
N ARG A 53 -2.03 -6.45 -11.34
CA ARG A 53 -3.18 -5.78 -11.99
C ARG A 53 -2.85 -5.50 -13.45
N LYS A 54 -3.78 -5.81 -14.34
CA LYS A 54 -3.67 -5.61 -15.79
C LYS A 54 -3.55 -4.12 -16.14
N VAL A 55 -4.28 -3.29 -15.41
CA VAL A 55 -4.11 -1.83 -15.40
C VAL A 55 -3.56 -1.45 -14.02
N PRO A 56 -2.41 -0.75 -13.93
CA PRO A 56 -1.88 -0.30 -12.65
C PRO A 56 -2.90 0.56 -11.89
N LEU A 57 -3.01 0.34 -10.58
CA LEU A 57 -3.85 1.18 -9.72
C LEU A 57 -3.07 2.44 -9.36
N GLU A 58 -3.71 3.58 -9.53
CA GLU A 58 -3.14 4.89 -9.23
C GLU A 58 -3.85 5.53 -8.04
N ALA A 59 -3.09 6.23 -7.20
CA ALA A 59 -3.62 6.99 -6.09
C ALA A 59 -2.83 8.26 -5.89
N VAL A 60 -3.52 9.34 -5.54
CA VAL A 60 -2.91 10.59 -5.10
C VAL A 60 -2.90 10.60 -3.58
N ILE A 61 -1.72 10.86 -3.01
CA ILE A 61 -1.53 10.95 -1.56
C ILE A 61 -1.36 12.40 -1.13
N GLU A 62 -2.02 12.76 -0.04
CA GLU A 62 -1.86 14.06 0.61
C GLU A 62 -1.42 13.82 2.06
N PRO A 63 -0.33 14.48 2.54
CA PRO A 63 0.08 14.35 3.93
C PRO A 63 -1.05 14.81 4.84
N LYS A 64 -1.40 14.00 5.85
CA LYS A 64 -2.25 14.48 6.94
C LYS A 64 -1.48 15.57 7.67
N ALA A 65 -2.10 16.73 7.86
CA ALA A 65 -1.50 17.79 8.65
C ALA A 65 -1.20 17.24 10.05
N CYS A 66 0.09 17.10 10.36
CA CYS A 66 0.52 16.72 11.70
C CYS A 66 0.35 17.95 12.59
N GLY A 67 -0.71 17.98 13.39
CA GLY A 67 -0.98 19.03 14.37
C GLY A 67 -0.02 19.00 15.55
N SER A 68 1.29 19.06 15.34
CA SER A 68 2.27 19.08 16.43
C SER A 68 3.51 19.95 16.22
N LEU A 69 3.53 20.87 15.24
CA LEU A 69 4.61 21.86 15.11
C LEU A 69 4.11 23.32 14.97
N VAL A 70 2.97 23.66 15.58
CA VAL A 70 2.49 25.06 15.66
C VAL A 70 2.60 25.64 17.08
N TYR A 71 3.28 24.95 18.00
CA TYR A 71 3.60 25.48 19.34
C TYR A 71 5.02 25.06 19.74
N MET A 72 6.03 25.70 19.16
CA MET A 72 7.32 25.98 19.80
C MET A 72 7.75 27.38 19.41
#